data_AF-A0A2X1QNJ2-F1
#
_entry.id   AF-A0A2X1QNJ2-F1
#
_cell.length_a   1.000
_cell.length_b   1.000
_cell.length_c   1.000
_cell.angle_alpha   90.00
_cell.angle_beta   90.00
_cell.angle_gamma   90.00
#
_symmetry.space_group_name_H-M   'P 1'
#
loop_
_entity.id
_entity.type
_entity.pdbx_description
1 polymer ?
#
loop_
_entity_poly.entity_id
_entity_poly.type
_entity_poly.pdbx_seq_one_letter_code
_entity_poly.pdbx_strand_id
1 'polypeptide(L)' 'MTAEEADQEILRHVANKSAVNSQQKSEKNNGYVIVEGVDNLMHHIARCCQPIPGDAIVGYITMGRGISIHRAGL' A
#
# COMPACT_ATOMS: atom_id res chain seq x y z
N MET A 1 38.18 9.78 4.96
CA MET A 1 36.77 9.76 5.38
C MET A 1 36.57 10.93 6.31
N THR A 2 36.41 12.11 5.72
CA THR A 2 36.07 13.34 6.41
C THR A 2 34.61 13.26 6.86
N ALA A 3 34.26 14.02 7.90
CA ALA A 3 32.88 14.07 8.38
C ALA A 3 31.90 14.54 7.28
N GLU A 4 32.38 15.34 6.33
CA GLU A 4 31.62 15.84 5.18
C GLU A 4 31.33 14.73 4.16
N GLU A 5 32.27 13.81 3.94
CA GLU A 5 32.09 12.66 3.05
C GLU A 5 30.98 11.72 3.59
N ALA A 6 30.93 11.53 4.91
CA ALA A 6 29.91 10.70 5.56
C ALA A 6 28.50 11.34 5.51
N ASP A 7 28.40 12.65 5.76
CA ASP A 7 27.12 13.37 5.70
C ASP A 7 26.53 13.37 4.29
N GLN A 8 27.38 13.57 3.27
CA GLN A 8 26.97 13.52 1.88
C GLN A 8 26.48 12.13 1.45
N GLU A 9 27.04 11.06 2.03
CA GLU A 9 26.60 9.68 1.77
C GLU A 9 25.22 9.38 2.38
N ILE A 10 24.93 9.91 3.58
CA ILE A 10 23.63 9.76 4.24
C ILE A 10 22.53 10.47 3.45
N LEU A 11 22.78 11.71 3.01
CA LEU A 11 21.83 12.49 2.20
C LEU A 11 21.45 11.79 0.90
N ARG A 12 22.43 11.18 0.21
CA ARG A 12 22.19 10.39 -1.02
C ARG A 12 21.30 9.18 -0.75
N HIS A 13 21.51 8.46 0.37
CA HIS A 13 20.70 7.31 0.74
C HIS A 13 19.25 7.69 1.06
N VAL A 14 19.01 8.81 1.75
CA VAL A 14 17.64 9.27 2.08
C VAL A 14 16.89 9.70 0.82
N ALA A 15 17.56 10.37 -0.13
CA ALA A 15 16.97 10.78 -1.40
C ALA A 15 16.52 9.57 -2.23
N ASN A 16 17.38 8.55 -2.38
CA ASN A 16 17.04 7.34 -3.15
C ASN A 16 15.97 6.48 -2.47
N LYS A 17 16.00 6.36 -1.14
CA LYS A 17 15.04 5.52 -0.40
C LYS A 17 13.59 6.02 -0.53
N SER A 18 13.42 7.34 -0.62
CA SER A 18 12.10 7.98 -0.77
C SER A 18 11.44 7.69 -2.12
N ALA A 19 12.22 7.71 -3.20
CA ALA A 19 11.74 7.44 -4.56
C ALA A 19 11.41 5.94 -4.78
N VAL A 20 12.26 5.04 -4.27
CA VAL A 20 12.06 3.59 -4.42
C VAL A 20 10.84 3.10 -3.62
N ASN A 21 10.61 3.65 -2.42
CA ASN A 21 9.49 3.27 -1.55
C ASN A 21 8.14 3.70 -2.14
N SER A 22 8.07 4.85 -2.80
CA SER A 22 6.83 5.34 -3.41
C SER A 22 6.41 4.51 -4.64
N GLN A 23 7.35 4.01 -5.43
CA GLN A 23 7.05 3.11 -6.56
C GLN A 23 6.62 1.71 -6.07
N GLN A 24 7.34 1.11 -5.11
CA GLN A 24 7.00 -0.24 -4.59
C GLN A 24 5.65 -0.31 -3.87
N LYS A 25 5.18 0.81 -3.29
CA LYS A 25 3.89 0.87 -2.62
C LYS A 25 2.71 0.84 -3.60
N SER A 26 2.88 1.34 -4.82
CA SER A 26 1.82 1.33 -5.83
C SER A 26 1.55 -0.08 -6.39
N GLU A 27 2.60 -0.87 -6.64
CA GLU A 27 2.44 -2.22 -7.20
C GLU A 27 1.91 -3.25 -6.20
N LYS A 28 2.31 -3.15 -4.92
CA LYS A 28 1.85 -4.10 -3.88
C LYS A 28 0.36 -4.00 -3.56
N ASN A 29 -0.28 -2.87 -3.81
CA ASN A 29 -1.69 -2.65 -3.49
C ASN A 29 -2.64 -3.01 -4.64
N ASN A 30 -2.17 -3.29 -5.85
CA ASN A 30 -3.06 -3.34 -7.01
C ASN A 30 -3.47 -4.77 -7.47
N GLY A 31 -2.75 -5.81 -7.04
CA GLY A 31 -2.90 -7.17 -7.62
C GLY A 31 -3.69 -8.20 -6.81
N TYR A 32 -4.09 -7.92 -5.57
CA TYR A 32 -4.65 -8.95 -4.68
C TYR A 32 -6.18 -8.97 -4.60
N VAL A 33 -6.86 -7.94 -5.11
CA VAL A 33 -8.30 -7.76 -4.93
C VAL A 33 -8.93 -7.46 -6.27
N ILE A 34 -9.87 -8.32 -6.66
CA ILE A 34 -10.67 -8.19 -7.88
C ILE A 34 -12.12 -7.96 -7.43
N VAL A 35 -12.75 -6.90 -7.95
CA VAL A 35 -14.12 -6.53 -7.60
C VAL A 35 -15.00 -6.79 -8.82
N GLU A 36 -15.88 -7.79 -8.75
CA GLU A 36 -16.81 -8.12 -9.84
C GLU A 36 -16.11 -8.29 -11.21
N GLY A 37 -14.90 -8.88 -11.21
CA GLY A 37 -14.10 -9.08 -12.43
C GLY A 37 -13.27 -7.88 -12.89
N VAL A 38 -13.30 -6.77 -12.16
CA VAL A 38 -12.47 -5.58 -12.42
C VAL A 38 -11.27 -5.54 -11.48
N ASP A 39 -10.08 -5.38 -12.05
CA ASP A 39 -8.83 -5.23 -11.32
C ASP A 39 -8.46 -3.75 -11.12
N ASN A 40 -7.37 -3.49 -10.37
CA ASN A 40 -6.73 -2.17 -10.26
C ASN A 40 -7.63 -1.01 -9.77
N LEU A 41 -8.77 -1.29 -9.14
CA LEU A 41 -9.57 -0.27 -8.49
C LEU A 41 -8.84 0.27 -7.26
N MET A 42 -9.00 1.56 -6.96
CA MET A 42 -8.49 2.13 -5.73
C MET A 42 -9.15 1.44 -4.53
N HIS A 43 -8.36 0.75 -3.71
CA HIS A 43 -8.85 0.06 -2.53
C HIS A 43 -7.80 0.04 -1.41
N HIS A 44 -8.24 -0.30 -0.19
CA HIS A 44 -7.35 -0.47 0.95
C HIS A 44 -7.92 -1.47 1.98
N ILE A 45 -7.03 -2.12 2.72
CA ILE A 45 -7.38 -3.03 3.81
C ILE A 45 -7.83 -2.24 5.04
N ALA A 46 -8.99 -2.58 5.60
CA ALA A 46 -9.53 -1.91 6.78
C ALA A 46 -8.74 -2.26 8.05
N ARG A 47 -8.53 -1.26 8.91
CA ARG A 47 -7.75 -1.42 10.15
C ARG A 47 -8.48 -2.16 11.28
N CYS A 48 -9.81 -2.21 11.24
CA CYS A 48 -10.64 -2.90 12.25
C CYS A 48 -10.40 -4.41 12.29
N CYS A 49 -10.14 -4.98 11.11
CA CYS A 49 -10.45 -6.36 10.80
C CYS A 49 -9.25 -7.06 10.14
N GLN A 50 -8.39 -6.27 9.47
CA GLN A 50 -7.16 -6.68 8.81
C GLN A 50 -7.27 -8.03 8.07
N PRO A 51 -8.19 -8.15 7.09
CA PRO A 51 -8.37 -9.38 6.34
C PRO A 51 -7.08 -9.85 5.66
N ILE A 52 -6.84 -11.15 5.68
CA ILE A 52 -5.67 -11.82 5.09
C ILE A 52 -6.08 -12.71 3.90
N PRO A 53 -5.13 -13.13 3.04
CA PRO A 53 -5.43 -14.08 1.98
C PRO A 53 -6.08 -15.36 2.52
N GLY A 54 -7.20 -15.76 1.92
CA GLY A 54 -8.03 -16.88 2.37
C GLY A 54 -9.26 -16.46 3.19
N ASP A 55 -9.29 -15.25 3.72
CA ASP A 55 -10.50 -14.71 4.34
C ASP A 55 -11.58 -14.41 3.30
N ALA A 56 -12.82 -14.69 3.65
CA ALA A 56 -13.95 -14.10 2.94
C ALA A 56 -13.97 -12.59 3.21
N ILE A 57 -14.10 -11.77 2.16
CA ILE A 57 -14.04 -10.32 2.26
C ILE A 57 -15.31 -9.65 1.72
N VAL A 58 -15.57 -8.43 2.21
CA VAL A 58 -16.62 -7.53 1.70
C VAL A 58 -16.03 -6.13 1.51
N GLY A 59 -16.38 -5.48 0.40
CA GLY A 59 -15.93 -4.14 0.06
C GLY A 59 -17.01 -3.09 0.32
N TYR A 60 -16.63 -1.94 0.88
CA TYR A 60 -17.50 -0.78 1.04
C TYR A 60 -16.97 0.42 0.25
N ILE A 61 -17.84 1.06 -0.53
CA ILE A 61 -17.49 2.25 -1.30
C ILE A 61 -17.35 3.44 -0.36
N THR A 62 -16.21 4.12 -0.40
CA THR A 62 -15.92 5.30 0.41
C THR A 62 -15.79 6.56 -0.45
N MET A 63 -16.05 7.73 0.14
CA MET A 63 -15.88 9.00 -0.55
C MET A 63 -14.40 9.37 -0.65
N GLY A 64 -13.88 9.41 -1.88
CA GLY A 64 -12.53 9.90 -2.21
C GLY A 64 -11.37 8.97 -1.82
N ARG A 65 -11.62 7.78 -1.27
CA ARG A 65 -10.59 6.82 -0.84
C ARG A 65 -10.74 5.44 -1.48
N GLY A 66 -11.65 5.31 -2.45
CA GLY A 66 -11.94 4.05 -3.12
C GLY A 66 -12.73 3.08 -2.24
N ILE A 67 -12.36 1.80 -2.28
CA ILE A 67 -13.08 0.73 -1.58
C ILE A 67 -12.34 0.34 -0.29
N SER A 68 -13.04 0.31 0.84
CA SER A 68 -12.55 -0.24 2.11
C SER A 68 -12.86 -1.73 2.18
N ILE A 69 -11.85 -2.57 2.46
CA ILE A 69 -11.98 -4.03 2.47
C ILE A 69 -12.03 -4.54 3.91
N HIS A 70 -13.13 -5.21 4.24
CA HIS A 70 -13.39 -5.81 5.54
C HIS A 70 -13.48 -7.32 5.42
N ARG A 71 -13.34 -8.03 6.54
CA ARG A 71 -13.65 -9.46 6.61
C ARG A 71 -15.17 -9.64 6.60
N ALA A 72 -15.68 -10.60 5.84
CA ALA A 72 -17.10 -10.95 5.82
C ALA A 72 -17.50 -11.56 7.17
N GLY A 73 -18.71 -11.22 7.65
CA GLY A 73 -19.25 -11.74 8.91
C GLY A 73 -18.91 -10.94 10.17
N LEU A 74 -18.50 -9.67 10.01
CA LEU A 74 -18.46 -8.66 11.08
C LEU A 74 -19.72 -7.78 11.04
#